data_AF-A0A1Y4R9F9-F1
#
_entry.id   AF-A0A1Y4R9F9-F1
#
_cell.length_a   1.000
_cell.length_b   1.000
_cell.length_c   1.000
_cell.angle_alpha   90.00
_cell.angle_beta   90.00
_cell.angle_gamma   90.00
#
_symmetry.space_group_name_H-M   'P 1'
#
loop_
_entity.id
_entity.type
_entity.pdbx_description
1 polymer ?
#
loop_
_entity_poly.entity_id
_entity_poly.type
_entity_poly.pdbx_seq_one_letter_code
_entity_poly.pdbx_strand_id
1 'polypeptide(L)'
;MKKKKCPVCGALLDEDNELRCSRFPICTFQESTNTNLERYIMYDLETSGFKDSDHIIEIGAIYVEDGKVVDGFDKLCNPGIFINQRITQVTNITNDMLKDKESEESVLKEFIEWVHSKNTDVCVGHNIDAFDNRMLNAACKKYRQQMPFHRTLDTLKMARNLKLKERGVVQDYKQETLANEYCHFTYSAHRAIQDVEALFRIFEVLRKEYQQLPIINI
;
A
#
# COMPACT_ATOMS: atom_id res chain seq x y z
N MET A 1 -11.11 -13.42 -33.02
CA MET A 1 -11.36 -12.12 -32.38
C MET A 1 -10.03 -11.46 -32.07
N LYS A 2 -9.92 -10.14 -32.26
CA LYS A 2 -8.76 -9.37 -31.76
C LYS A 2 -8.74 -9.46 -30.23
N LYS A 3 -7.58 -9.68 -29.64
CA LYS A 3 -7.48 -9.82 -28.19
C LYS A 3 -7.29 -8.44 -27.58
N LYS A 4 -7.98 -8.15 -26.48
CA LYS A 4 -7.78 -6.89 -25.75
C LYS A 4 -6.55 -6.99 -24.83
N LYS A 5 -5.76 -5.92 -24.77
CA LYS A 5 -4.66 -5.78 -23.81
C LYS A 5 -4.92 -4.61 -22.85
N CYS A 6 -4.54 -4.82 -21.60
CA CYS A 6 -4.49 -3.75 -20.61
C CYS A 6 -3.46 -2.70 -21.05
N PRO A 7 -3.82 -1.40 -21.15
CA PRO A 7 -2.89 -0.33 -21.51
C PRO A 7 -1.87 -0.04 -20.41
N VAL A 8 -2.15 -0.47 -19.18
CA VAL A 8 -1.25 -0.36 -18.04
C VAL A 8 -0.17 -1.44 -18.12
N CYS A 9 -0.62 -2.69 -18.11
CA CYS A 9 0.21 -3.84 -17.77
C CYS A 9 0.68 -4.61 -19.01
N GLY A 10 0.07 -4.32 -20.18
CA GLY A 10 0.26 -5.03 -21.45
C GLY A 10 -0.26 -6.47 -21.46
N ALA A 11 -0.79 -6.96 -20.33
CA ALA A 11 -1.34 -8.31 -20.23
C ALA A 11 -2.66 -8.42 -20.98
N LEU A 12 -3.01 -9.65 -21.37
CA LEU A 12 -4.32 -9.95 -21.93
C LEU A 12 -5.40 -9.67 -20.89
N LEU A 13 -6.49 -9.05 -21.36
CA LEU A 13 -7.72 -8.92 -20.58
C LEU A 13 -8.52 -10.21 -20.69
N ASP A 14 -9.06 -10.66 -19.58
CA ASP A 14 -9.93 -11.83 -19.53
C ASP A 14 -11.34 -11.45 -20.02
N GLU A 15 -11.68 -11.86 -21.23
CA GLU A 15 -12.97 -11.54 -21.88
C GLU A 15 -14.16 -12.21 -21.18
N ASP A 16 -13.92 -13.30 -20.45
CA ASP A 16 -14.95 -14.03 -19.70
C ASP A 16 -15.09 -13.53 -18.25
N ASN A 17 -14.17 -12.66 -17.80
CA ASN A 17 -14.11 -12.11 -16.45
C ASN A 17 -13.97 -10.57 -16.49
N GLU A 18 -14.95 -9.91 -17.11
CA GLU A 18 -15.14 -8.46 -17.03
C GLU A 18 -13.93 -7.64 -17.55
N LEU A 19 -13.13 -8.22 -18.46
CA LEU A 19 -11.92 -7.60 -19.01
C LEU A 19 -10.87 -7.26 -17.94
N ARG A 20 -10.72 -8.10 -16.92
CA ARG A 20 -9.73 -7.93 -15.84
C ARG A 20 -8.29 -8.16 -16.32
N CYS A 21 -7.34 -7.30 -15.92
CA CYS A 21 -5.90 -7.54 -16.19
C CYS A 21 -5.40 -8.70 -15.31
N SER A 22 -4.97 -9.77 -15.97
CA SER A 22 -4.41 -10.99 -15.34
C SER A 22 -3.12 -10.76 -14.52
N ARG A 23 -2.41 -9.66 -14.76
CA ARG A 23 -1.15 -9.33 -14.07
C ARG A 23 -1.36 -8.56 -12.76
N PHE A 24 -2.46 -7.82 -12.65
CA PHE A 24 -2.79 -7.04 -11.46
C PHE A 24 -4.18 -7.46 -11.00
N PRO A 25 -4.30 -8.27 -9.92
CA PRO A 25 -5.59 -8.76 -9.47
C PRO A 25 -6.56 -7.61 -9.17
N ILE A 26 -6.09 -6.41 -8.84
CA ILE A 26 -6.93 -5.21 -8.64
C ILE A 26 -6.53 -4.13 -9.66
N CYS A 27 -6.57 -4.43 -10.96
CA CYS A 27 -6.26 -3.42 -11.95
C CYS A 27 -7.34 -2.32 -11.95
N THR A 28 -6.95 -1.05 -11.73
CA THR A 28 -7.87 0.11 -11.83
C THR A 28 -8.37 0.38 -13.25
N PHE A 29 -7.85 -0.36 -14.24
CA PHE A 29 -8.24 -0.29 -15.63
C PHE A 29 -9.19 -1.45 -15.98
N GLN A 30 -10.51 -1.23 -15.89
CA GLN A 30 -11.57 -2.19 -16.25
C GLN A 30 -12.71 -1.46 -17.00
N GLU A 31 -13.10 -1.96 -18.19
CA GLU A 31 -14.08 -1.30 -19.09
C GLU A 31 -15.53 -1.50 -18.64
N SER A 32 -15.81 -2.66 -18.04
CA SER A 32 -17.17 -3.09 -17.72
C SER A 32 -17.19 -3.73 -16.34
N THR A 33 -18.05 -3.18 -15.47
CA THR A 33 -18.22 -3.46 -14.03
C THR A 33 -17.21 -2.75 -13.14
N ASN A 34 -17.75 -1.83 -12.35
CA ASN A 34 -17.14 -1.05 -11.26
C ASN A 34 -15.62 -0.82 -11.33
N THR A 35 -15.24 0.32 -11.93
CA THR A 35 -13.88 0.89 -11.81
C THR A 35 -13.48 1.25 -10.37
N ASN A 36 -14.36 1.00 -9.40
CA ASN A 36 -14.13 1.24 -8.00
C ASN A 36 -13.66 -0.04 -7.33
N LEU A 37 -12.40 -0.01 -6.90
CA LEU A 37 -12.04 -0.72 -5.69
C LEU A 37 -12.90 -0.13 -4.56
N GLU A 38 -14.06 -0.75 -4.31
CA GLU A 38 -15.06 -0.24 -3.37
C GLU A 38 -14.54 -0.34 -1.94
N ARG A 39 -13.91 -1.46 -1.58
CA ARG A 39 -13.47 -1.74 -0.21
C ARG A 39 -12.04 -2.23 -0.17
N TYR A 40 -11.17 -1.48 0.48
CA TYR A 40 -9.75 -1.79 0.56
C TYR A 40 -9.12 -1.17 1.80
N ILE A 41 -7.98 -1.73 2.19
CA ILE A 41 -7.17 -1.18 3.26
C ILE A 41 -5.90 -0.62 2.65
N MET A 42 -5.55 0.60 3.01
CA MET A 42 -4.22 1.13 2.73
C MET A 42 -3.41 1.06 4.01
N TYR A 43 -2.17 0.61 3.95
CA TYR A 43 -1.33 0.53 5.14
C TYR A 43 0.15 0.73 4.81
N ASP A 44 0.89 1.14 5.83
CA ASP A 44 2.33 1.35 5.83
C ASP A 44 2.90 0.87 7.17
N LEU A 45 4.14 0.39 7.15
CA LEU A 45 4.83 -0.13 8.34
C LEU A 45 6.14 0.61 8.58
N GLU A 46 6.34 1.06 9.82
CA GLU A 46 7.68 1.37 10.30
C GLU A 46 8.27 0.14 11.00
N THR A 47 9.57 -0.10 10.77
CA THR A 47 10.24 -1.32 11.22
C THR A 47 11.58 -1.04 11.90
N SER A 48 12.04 -1.96 12.73
CA SER A 48 13.34 -1.90 13.42
C SER A 48 14.55 -2.11 12.49
N GLY A 49 14.32 -2.22 11.19
CA GLY A 49 15.30 -2.59 10.18
C GLY A 49 14.66 -2.97 8.85
N PHE A 50 15.43 -3.54 7.92
CA PHE A 50 15.02 -3.77 6.53
C PHE A 50 15.03 -5.25 6.11
N LYS A 51 15.25 -6.16 7.06
CA LYS A 51 15.30 -7.62 6.84
C LYS A 51 14.06 -8.28 7.41
N ASP A 52 13.69 -9.44 6.88
CA ASP A 52 12.56 -10.24 7.35
C ASP A 52 12.68 -10.68 8.83
N SER A 53 13.88 -10.63 9.42
CA SER A 53 14.09 -10.89 10.85
C SER A 53 13.85 -9.69 11.76
N ASP A 54 13.73 -8.48 11.18
CA ASP A 54 13.47 -7.26 11.92
C ASP A 54 11.99 -7.18 12.33
N HIS A 55 11.70 -6.28 13.26
CA HIS A 55 10.40 -6.16 13.92
C HIS A 55 9.59 -5.01 13.34
N ILE A 56 8.27 -5.14 13.29
CA ILE A 56 7.36 -4.01 13.14
C ILE A 56 7.43 -3.16 14.42
N ILE A 57 7.43 -1.84 14.28
CA ILE A 57 7.41 -0.86 15.39
C ILE A 57 6.27 0.16 15.28
N GLU A 58 5.66 0.31 14.11
CA GLU A 58 4.43 1.07 13.89
C GLU A 58 3.60 0.41 12.78
N ILE A 59 2.28 0.42 12.95
CA ILE A 59 1.32 0.07 11.90
C ILE A 59 0.37 1.25 11.74
N GLY A 60 0.40 1.87 10.56
CA GLY A 60 -0.59 2.84 10.13
C GLY A 60 -1.45 2.23 9.04
N ALA A 61 -2.76 2.35 9.15
CA ALA A 61 -3.69 1.87 8.14
C ALA A 61 -4.99 2.68 8.13
N ILE A 62 -5.61 2.73 6.96
CA ILE A 62 -6.97 3.25 6.77
C ILE A 62 -7.80 2.21 6.02
N TYR A 63 -9.06 2.12 6.39
CA TYR A 63 -10.06 1.39 5.64
C TYR A 63 -10.85 2.38 4.79
N VAL A 64 -10.93 2.09 3.49
CA VAL A 64 -11.65 2.90 2.52
C VAL A 64 -12.84 2.10 2.00
N GLU A 65 -14.01 2.73 2.05
CA GLU A 65 -15.26 2.25 1.46
C GLU A 65 -15.83 3.32 0.52
N ASP A 66 -16.12 2.96 -0.72
CA ASP A 66 -16.68 3.84 -1.76
C ASP A 66 -15.90 5.16 -1.94
N GLY A 67 -14.57 5.06 -1.89
CA GLY A 67 -13.66 6.20 -2.01
C GLY A 67 -13.65 7.13 -0.81
N LYS A 68 -14.22 6.73 0.34
CA LYS A 68 -14.19 7.48 1.59
C LYS A 68 -13.43 6.70 2.65
N VAL A 69 -12.59 7.41 3.41
CA VAL A 69 -11.99 6.85 4.62
C VAL A 69 -13.10 6.68 5.67
N VAL A 70 -13.32 5.45 6.11
CA VAL A 70 -14.40 5.09 7.03
C VAL A 70 -13.89 4.62 8.38
N ASP A 71 -12.65 4.14 8.46
CA ASP A 71 -12.00 3.75 9.71
C ASP A 71 -10.48 3.79 9.57
N GLY A 72 -9.76 3.71 10.69
CA GLY A 72 -8.30 3.71 10.74
C GLY A 72 -7.73 2.84 11.86
N PHE A 73 -6.46 2.49 11.70
CA PHE A 73 -5.66 1.78 12.69
C PHE A 73 -4.29 2.47 12.77
N ASP A 74 -3.92 2.99 13.94
CA ASP A 74 -2.65 3.68 14.15
C ASP A 74 -2.08 3.23 15.50
N LYS A 75 -1.05 2.39 15.48
CA LYS A 75 -0.42 1.86 16.69
C LYS A 75 1.08 1.74 16.56
N LEU A 76 1.79 2.29 17.53
CA LEU A 76 3.16 1.92 17.86
C LEU A 76 3.18 0.60 18.64
N CYS A 77 4.20 -0.22 18.42
CA CYS A 77 4.42 -1.46 19.17
C CYS A 77 5.85 -1.58 19.68
N ASN A 78 5.99 -2.22 20.85
CA ASN A 78 7.28 -2.50 21.47
C ASN A 78 7.87 -3.79 20.86
N PRO A 79 9.01 -3.73 20.17
CA PRO A 79 9.62 -4.90 19.54
C PRO A 79 10.39 -5.77 20.53
N GLY A 80 10.54 -5.34 21.79
CA GLY A 80 11.33 -6.04 22.81
C GLY A 80 12.85 -5.93 22.61
N ILE A 81 13.30 -5.07 21.68
CA ILE A 81 14.70 -4.82 21.35
C ILE A 81 14.99 -3.32 21.31
N PHE A 82 16.26 -2.95 21.42
CA PHE A 82 16.70 -1.57 21.29
C PHE A 82 16.70 -1.11 19.81
N ILE A 83 16.06 0.02 19.54
CA ILE A 83 16.07 0.70 18.24
C ILE A 83 17.33 1.55 18.12
N ASN A 84 18.16 1.24 17.13
CA ASN A 84 19.39 1.98 16.89
C ASN A 84 19.13 3.35 16.25
N GLN A 85 20.12 4.24 16.36
CA GLN A 85 20.01 5.63 15.88
C GLN A 85 19.69 5.74 14.39
N ARG A 86 20.18 4.82 13.55
CA ARG A 86 19.90 4.84 12.11
C ARG A 86 18.40 4.66 11.85
N ILE A 87 17.75 3.76 12.57
CA ILE A 87 16.30 3.55 12.43
C ILE A 87 15.54 4.75 12.97
N THR A 88 15.90 5.26 14.15
CA THR A 88 15.28 6.48 14.69
C THR A 88 15.42 7.68 13.76
N GLN A 89 16.52 7.81 13.01
CA GLN A 89 16.69 8.88 12.01
C GLN A 89 15.78 8.72 10.79
N VAL A 90 15.43 7.49 10.43
CA VAL A 90 14.52 7.22 9.31
C VAL A 90 13.09 7.42 9.76
N THR A 91 12.69 6.78 10.85
CA THR A 91 11.27 6.66 11.26
C THR A 91 10.83 7.74 12.25
N ASN A 92 11.76 8.55 12.77
CA ASN A 92 11.54 9.44 13.91
C ASN A 92 11.01 8.74 15.19
N ILE A 93 11.00 7.41 15.24
CA ILE A 93 10.54 6.63 16.38
C ILE A 93 11.72 6.37 17.32
N THR A 94 11.54 6.78 18.57
CA THR A 94 12.55 6.63 19.63
C THR A 94 12.23 5.46 20.56
N ASN A 95 13.24 4.91 21.23
CA ASN A 95 13.03 3.87 22.25
C ASN A 95 12.04 4.31 23.35
N ASP A 96 12.06 5.60 23.72
CA ASP A 96 11.13 6.15 24.72
C ASP A 96 9.67 6.14 24.26
N MET A 97 9.41 6.27 22.96
CA MET A 97 8.06 6.14 22.41
C MET A 97 7.53 4.71 22.47
N LEU A 98 8.42 3.71 22.46
CA LEU A 98 8.07 2.30 22.37
C LEU A 98 8.02 1.57 23.71
N LYS A 99 8.76 2.03 24.72
CA LYS A 99 9.01 1.27 25.97
C LYS A 99 7.73 0.79 26.69
N ASP A 100 6.68 1.61 26.68
CA ASP A 100 5.41 1.34 27.36
C ASP A 100 4.29 0.88 26.40
N LYS A 101 4.62 0.58 25.14
CA LYS A 101 3.67 0.10 24.14
C LYS A 101 3.46 -1.40 24.25
N GLU A 102 2.32 -1.85 23.74
CA GLU A 102 1.99 -3.26 23.57
C GLU A 102 3.04 -3.97 22.71
N SER A 103 3.23 -5.28 22.89
CA SER A 103 4.20 -6.02 22.10
C SER A 103 3.84 -6.05 20.62
N GLU A 104 4.84 -6.22 19.75
CA GLU A 104 4.64 -6.46 18.31
C GLU A 104 3.58 -7.55 18.04
N GLU A 105 3.59 -8.64 18.81
CA GLU A 105 2.62 -9.73 18.67
C GLU A 105 1.17 -9.28 18.96
N SER A 106 0.97 -8.50 20.02
CA SER A 106 -0.36 -8.03 20.42
C SER A 106 -0.93 -7.11 19.35
N VAL A 107 -0.15 -6.10 18.96
CA VAL A 107 -0.57 -5.12 17.95
C VAL A 107 -0.80 -5.78 16.59
N LEU A 108 0.02 -6.76 16.21
CA LEU A 108 -0.20 -7.52 14.97
C LEU A 108 -1.52 -8.30 15.00
N LYS A 109 -1.85 -8.98 16.11
CA LYS A 109 -3.12 -9.71 16.25
C LYS A 109 -4.30 -8.76 16.14
N GLU A 110 -4.24 -7.64 16.84
CA GLU A 110 -5.29 -6.62 16.77
C GLU A 110 -5.44 -6.03 15.36
N PHE A 111 -4.33 -5.80 14.66
CA PHE A 111 -4.38 -5.33 13.28
C PHE A 111 -5.07 -6.34 12.37
N ILE A 112 -4.73 -7.63 12.49
CA ILE A 112 -5.35 -8.70 11.69
C ILE A 112 -6.84 -8.85 12.01
N GLU A 113 -7.22 -8.80 13.29
CA GLU A 113 -8.62 -8.80 13.72
C GLU A 113 -9.38 -7.58 13.17
N TRP A 114 -8.75 -6.41 13.20
CA TRP A 114 -9.29 -5.19 12.61
C TRP A 114 -9.48 -5.33 11.10
N VAL A 115 -8.50 -5.86 10.36
CA VAL A 115 -8.62 -6.14 8.92
C VAL A 115 -9.78 -7.10 8.63
N HIS A 116 -9.86 -8.22 9.36
CA HIS A 116 -10.94 -9.19 9.19
C HIS A 116 -12.33 -8.58 9.44
N SER A 117 -12.43 -7.65 10.40
CA SER A 117 -13.69 -6.94 10.68
C SER A 117 -14.20 -6.10 9.48
N LYS A 118 -13.32 -5.73 8.53
CA LYS A 118 -13.67 -4.93 7.35
C LYS A 118 -14.18 -5.75 6.18
N ASN A 119 -14.10 -7.08 6.25
CA ASN A 119 -14.54 -8.00 5.20
C ASN A 119 -13.93 -7.66 3.82
N THR A 120 -12.63 -7.36 3.81
CA THR A 120 -11.81 -7.19 2.60
C THR A 120 -10.45 -7.87 2.78
N ASP A 121 -9.92 -8.43 1.70
CA ASP A 121 -8.59 -9.04 1.61
C ASP A 121 -7.68 -8.24 0.64
N VAL A 122 -8.10 -7.01 0.32
CA VAL A 122 -7.40 -6.10 -0.59
C VAL A 122 -6.57 -5.09 0.21
N CYS A 123 -5.27 -5.05 -0.07
CA CYS A 123 -4.41 -3.96 0.37
C CYS A 123 -3.92 -3.07 -0.79
N VAL A 124 -3.67 -1.81 -0.45
CA VAL A 124 -3.03 -0.82 -1.32
C VAL A 124 -1.86 -0.20 -0.56
N GLY A 125 -0.72 -0.04 -1.22
CA GLY A 125 0.45 0.61 -0.61
C GLY A 125 1.42 1.15 -1.65
N HIS A 126 2.47 1.82 -1.19
CA HIS A 126 3.54 2.31 -2.05
C HIS A 126 4.79 1.46 -1.87
N ASN A 127 5.28 0.79 -2.93
CA ASN A 127 6.36 -0.20 -2.83
C ASN A 127 6.03 -1.39 -1.91
N ILE A 128 4.74 -1.57 -1.61
CA ILE A 128 4.20 -2.50 -0.62
C ILE A 128 4.57 -3.96 -0.92
N ASP A 129 4.64 -4.33 -2.21
CA ASP A 129 4.99 -5.70 -2.64
C ASP A 129 6.44 -6.05 -2.29
N ALA A 130 7.33 -5.06 -2.28
CA ALA A 130 8.75 -5.27 -2.03
C ALA A 130 9.12 -5.15 -0.55
N PHE A 131 8.32 -4.40 0.23
CA PHE A 131 8.66 -4.06 1.62
C PHE A 131 7.58 -4.49 2.61
N ASP A 132 6.46 -3.78 2.70
CA ASP A 132 5.48 -3.94 3.79
C ASP A 132 4.82 -5.31 3.80
N ASN A 133 4.41 -5.84 2.64
CA ASN A 133 3.86 -7.21 2.56
C ASN A 133 4.90 -8.25 2.99
N ARG A 134 6.19 -8.02 2.68
CA ARG A 134 7.27 -8.93 3.08
C ARG A 134 7.46 -8.89 4.60
N MET A 135 7.49 -7.70 5.20
CA MET A 135 7.62 -7.51 6.65
C MET A 135 6.40 -8.06 7.40
N LEU A 136 5.18 -7.74 6.94
CA LEU A 136 3.94 -8.26 7.52
C LEU A 136 3.87 -9.79 7.46
N ASN A 137 4.24 -10.39 6.32
CA ASN A 137 4.29 -11.84 6.17
C ASN A 137 5.33 -12.50 7.10
N ALA A 138 6.49 -11.86 7.29
CA ALA A 138 7.50 -12.34 8.23
C ALA A 138 6.99 -12.30 9.68
N ALA A 139 6.36 -11.20 10.09
CA ALA A 139 5.73 -11.05 11.40
C ALA A 139 4.58 -12.06 11.60
N CYS A 140 3.73 -12.26 10.59
CA CYS A 140 2.67 -13.27 10.62
C CYS A 140 3.24 -14.67 10.85
N LYS A 141 4.28 -15.07 10.12
CA LYS A 141 4.95 -16.37 10.32
C LYS A 141 5.54 -16.51 11.73
N LYS A 142 6.23 -15.47 12.20
CA LYS A 142 6.85 -15.41 13.53
C LYS A 142 5.83 -15.64 14.64
N TYR A 143 4.65 -15.03 14.53
CA TYR A 143 3.58 -15.08 15.53
C TYR A 143 2.42 -16.02 15.19
N ARG A 144 2.63 -16.92 14.23
CA ARG A 144 1.66 -17.94 13.79
C ARG A 144 0.29 -17.35 13.41
N GLN A 145 0.30 -16.16 12.82
CA GLN A 145 -0.87 -15.53 12.21
C GLN A 145 -0.94 -15.83 10.71
N GLN A 146 -2.13 -15.68 10.14
CA GLN A 146 -2.32 -15.77 8.68
C GLN A 146 -2.22 -14.37 8.07
N MET A 147 -1.64 -14.27 6.87
CA MET A 147 -1.62 -13.02 6.10
C MET A 147 -3.06 -12.64 5.75
N PRO A 148 -3.55 -11.44 6.12
CA PRO A 148 -4.95 -11.09 5.91
C PRO A 148 -5.23 -10.58 4.49
N PHE A 149 -4.18 -10.34 3.69
CA PHE A 149 -4.29 -9.82 2.32
C PHE A 149 -3.85 -10.86 1.29
N HIS A 150 -4.68 -11.05 0.26
CA HIS A 150 -4.40 -11.92 -0.88
C HIS A 150 -4.32 -11.16 -2.20
N ARG A 151 -4.80 -9.91 -2.20
CA ARG A 151 -4.82 -9.06 -3.38
C ARG A 151 -4.16 -7.73 -3.03
N THR A 152 -3.15 -7.38 -3.81
CA THR A 152 -2.34 -6.17 -3.57
C THR A 152 -2.36 -5.26 -4.78
N LEU A 153 -2.42 -3.96 -4.51
CA LEU A 153 -2.13 -2.91 -5.49
C LEU A 153 -0.99 -2.02 -4.99
N ASP A 154 0.03 -1.85 -5.83
CA ASP A 154 1.24 -1.09 -5.51
C ASP A 154 1.30 0.20 -6.33
N THR A 155 1.20 1.36 -5.67
CA THR A 155 1.19 2.68 -6.32
C THR A 155 2.53 3.04 -6.95
N LEU A 156 3.66 2.47 -6.48
CA LEU A 156 4.95 2.61 -7.16
C LEU A 156 4.90 1.98 -8.55
N LYS A 157 4.31 0.78 -8.65
CA LYS A 157 4.11 0.10 -9.94
C LYS A 157 3.14 0.89 -10.80
N MET A 158 2.09 1.45 -10.20
CA MET A 158 1.15 2.28 -10.95
C MET A 158 1.83 3.51 -11.57
N ALA A 159 2.59 4.27 -10.79
CA ALA A 159 3.30 5.45 -11.26
C ALA A 159 4.30 5.11 -12.38
N ARG A 160 5.02 3.98 -12.24
CA ARG A 160 5.94 3.47 -13.28
C ARG A 160 5.24 3.12 -14.59
N ASN A 161 4.06 2.48 -14.52
CA ASN A 161 3.32 2.11 -15.72
C ASN A 161 2.78 3.35 -16.45
N LEU A 162 2.47 4.44 -15.75
CA LEU A 162 2.15 5.75 -16.35
C LEU A 162 3.37 6.48 -16.91
N LYS A 163 4.57 5.94 -16.69
CA LYS A 163 5.84 6.49 -17.17
C LYS A 163 6.05 7.94 -16.73
N LEU A 164 5.64 8.28 -15.49
CA LEU A 164 5.66 9.66 -15.01
C LEU A 164 7.07 10.25 -15.05
N LYS A 165 8.10 9.46 -14.73
CA LYS A 165 9.48 9.91 -14.80
C LYS A 165 9.94 10.15 -16.24
N GLU A 166 9.65 9.23 -17.13
CA GLU A 166 10.04 9.32 -18.54
C GLU A 166 9.30 10.46 -19.26
N ARG A 167 8.10 10.81 -18.80
CA ARG A 167 7.34 11.99 -19.25
C ARG A 167 7.87 13.31 -18.66
N GLY A 168 8.86 13.27 -17.77
CA GLY A 168 9.40 14.44 -17.08
C GLY A 168 8.46 15.04 -16.04
N VAL A 169 7.47 14.28 -15.56
CA VAL A 169 6.50 14.74 -14.55
C VAL A 169 7.08 14.65 -13.15
N VAL A 170 7.93 13.63 -12.89
CA VAL A 170 8.59 13.42 -11.60
C VAL A 170 10.06 13.06 -11.77
N GLN A 171 10.93 13.48 -10.85
CA GLN A 171 12.36 13.14 -10.88
C GLN A 171 12.66 11.68 -10.49
N ASP A 172 11.89 11.13 -9.57
CA ASP A 172 11.92 9.72 -9.14
C ASP A 172 10.52 9.27 -8.70
N TYR A 173 10.42 8.02 -8.22
CA TYR A 173 9.14 7.42 -7.86
C TYR A 173 8.95 7.28 -6.34
N LYS A 174 9.68 8.02 -5.52
CA LYS A 174 9.43 8.02 -4.07
C LYS A 174 8.06 8.63 -3.78
N GLN A 175 7.40 8.17 -2.71
CA GLN A 175 6.08 8.67 -2.33
C GLN A 175 6.07 10.20 -2.15
N GLU A 176 7.08 10.76 -1.46
CA GLU A 176 7.24 12.21 -1.29
C GLU A 176 7.36 12.96 -2.62
N THR A 177 8.12 12.41 -3.57
CA THR A 177 8.27 12.99 -4.91
C THR A 177 6.93 12.96 -5.65
N LEU A 178 6.19 11.85 -5.58
CA LEU A 178 4.84 11.76 -6.19
C LEU A 178 3.86 12.74 -5.54
N ALA A 179 3.90 12.88 -4.21
CA ALA A 179 3.08 13.85 -3.49
C ALA A 179 3.36 15.28 -3.99
N ASN A 180 4.64 15.65 -4.04
CA ASN A 180 5.06 17.02 -4.34
C ASN A 180 4.94 17.37 -5.82
N GLU A 181 5.55 16.59 -6.71
CA GLU A 181 5.72 16.95 -8.11
C GLU A 181 4.49 16.60 -8.96
N TYR A 182 3.78 15.51 -8.61
CA TYR A 182 2.62 15.04 -9.37
C TYR A 182 1.28 15.40 -8.72
N CYS A 183 1.18 15.38 -7.39
CA CYS A 183 -0.07 15.70 -6.68
C CYS A 183 -0.08 17.11 -6.06
N HIS A 184 1.02 17.85 -6.15
CA HIS A 184 1.18 19.23 -5.68
C HIS A 184 0.90 19.44 -4.19
N PHE A 185 1.37 18.52 -3.34
CA PHE A 185 1.34 18.69 -1.88
C PHE A 185 2.57 18.09 -1.19
N THR A 186 2.84 18.57 0.02
CA THR A 186 3.87 18.00 0.90
C THR A 186 3.24 17.49 2.19
N TYR A 187 3.93 16.59 2.87
CA TYR A 187 3.52 16.02 4.16
C TYR A 187 4.77 15.63 4.97
N SER A 188 4.58 15.34 6.25
CA SER A 188 5.65 14.79 7.09
C SER A 188 5.73 13.29 6.85
N ALA A 189 6.82 12.83 6.23
CA ALA A 189 7.04 11.42 5.94
C ALA A 189 7.61 10.67 7.15
N HIS A 190 7.58 9.34 7.06
CA HIS A 190 8.14 8.39 8.01
C HIS A 190 7.40 8.37 9.36
N ARG A 191 6.08 8.40 9.26
CA ARG A 191 5.14 8.08 10.31
C ARG A 191 4.01 7.37 9.62
N ALA A 192 3.79 6.11 9.97
CA ALA A 192 3.00 5.20 9.14
C ALA A 192 1.62 5.76 8.77
N ILE A 193 0.90 6.37 9.72
CA ILE A 193 -0.43 6.95 9.42
C ILE A 193 -0.37 8.17 8.48
N GLN A 194 0.67 9.02 8.60
CA GLN A 194 0.86 10.19 7.73
C GLN A 194 1.22 9.75 6.30
N ASP A 195 2.06 8.72 6.18
CA ASP A 195 2.38 8.08 4.91
C ASP A 195 1.13 7.47 4.26
N VAL A 196 0.26 6.83 5.04
CA VAL A 196 -1.01 6.27 4.54
C VAL A 196 -2.00 7.35 4.07
N GLU A 197 -2.11 8.47 4.79
CA GLU A 197 -2.94 9.61 4.36
C GLU A 197 -2.43 10.24 3.06
N ALA A 198 -1.12 10.39 2.92
CA ALA A 198 -0.51 10.86 1.68
C ALA A 198 -0.72 9.87 0.53
N LEU A 199 -0.52 8.58 0.80
CA LEU A 199 -0.76 7.48 -0.12
C LEU A 199 -2.21 7.49 -0.64
N PHE A 200 -3.21 7.72 0.22
CA PHE A 200 -4.60 7.82 -0.20
C PHE A 200 -4.81 8.91 -1.26
N ARG A 201 -4.26 10.10 -1.01
CA ARG A 201 -4.35 11.23 -1.95
C ARG A 201 -3.65 10.93 -3.27
N ILE A 202 -2.46 10.33 -3.23
CA ILE A 202 -1.70 9.95 -4.43
C ILE A 202 -2.46 8.89 -5.23
N PHE A 203 -2.98 7.86 -4.54
CA PHE A 203 -3.75 6.79 -5.17
C PHE A 203 -4.99 7.33 -5.85
N GLU A 204 -5.71 8.29 -5.25
CA GLU A 204 -6.88 8.91 -5.87
C GLU A 204 -6.55 9.63 -7.18
N VAL A 205 -5.40 10.31 -7.26
CA VAL A 205 -4.94 10.96 -8.50
C VAL A 205 -4.56 9.91 -9.55
N LEU A 206 -3.74 8.93 -9.17
CA LEU A 206 -3.33 7.84 -10.07
C LEU A 206 -4.54 7.06 -10.59
N ARG A 207 -5.48 6.71 -9.72
CA ARG A 207 -6.71 5.98 -10.06
C ARG A 207 -7.51 6.70 -11.14
N LYS A 208 -7.67 8.03 -11.03
CA LYS A 208 -8.35 8.85 -12.04
C LYS A 208 -7.63 8.86 -13.38
N GLU A 209 -6.29 8.99 -13.40
CA GLU A 209 -5.53 8.95 -14.67
C GLU A 209 -5.66 7.58 -15.36
N TYR A 210 -5.67 6.49 -14.58
CA TYR A 210 -5.87 5.15 -15.10
C TYR A 210 -7.25 4.94 -15.73
N GLN A 211 -8.31 5.45 -15.10
CA GLN A 211 -9.68 5.35 -15.62
C GLN A 211 -9.87 6.07 -16.97
N GLN A 212 -8.95 6.96 -17.35
CA GLN A 212 -8.99 7.71 -18.60
C GLN A 212 -8.18 7.07 -19.74
N LEU A 213 -7.43 5.99 -19.48
CA LEU A 213 -6.62 5.35 -20.52
C LEU A 213 -7.52 4.69 -21.60
N PRO A 214 -7.13 4.69 -22.87
CA PRO A 214 -7.85 3.94 -23.90
C PRO A 214 -7.45 2.45 -23.90
N ILE A 215 -8.39 1.54 -24.15
CA ILE A 215 -8.11 0.10 -24.33
C ILE A 215 -7.38 -0.10 -25.66
N ILE A 216 -6.36 -0.95 -25.63
CA ILE A 216 -5.58 -1.29 -26.82
C ILE A 216 -6.15 -2.57 -27.45
N ASN A 217 -6.68 -2.45 -28.68
CA ASN A 217 -7.09 -3.57 -29.51
C ASN A 217 -5.91 -4.06 -30.36
N ILE A 218 -5.52 -5.34 -30.22
CA ILE A 218 -4.48 -5.97 -31.05
C ILE A 218 -5.02 -7.16 -31.85
#